data_AF-A0A975IF41-F1
#
_entry.id   AF-A0A975IF41-F1
#
_cell.length_a   1.000
_cell.length_b   1.000
_cell.length_c   1.000
_cell.angle_alpha   90.00
_cell.angle_beta   90.00
_cell.angle_gamma   90.00
#
_symmetry.space_group_name_H-M   'P 1'
#
loop_
_entity.id
_entity.type
_entity.pdbx_description
1 polymer ?
#
loop_
_entity_poly.entity_id
_entity_poly.type
_entity_poly.pdbx_seq_one_letter_code
_entity_poly.pdbx_strand_id
1 'polypeptide(L)' 'MPFSVLEKQINSLNVEQQQAVFDYVNLLVEQNTAKKEQSIIRRVPGGLAAGAFYMADDFDETPECFKDYL' A
#
# COMPACT_ATOMS: atom_id res chain seq x y z
N MET A 1 -0.27 27.95 3.92
CA MET A 1 0.81 28.82 3.41
C MET A 1 0.50 29.17 1.97
N PRO A 2 0.28 30.45 1.62
CA PRO A 2 0.05 30.84 0.23
C PRO A 2 1.35 30.73 -0.58
N PHE A 3 1.24 30.28 -1.82
CA PHE A 3 2.37 30.05 -2.75
C PHE A 3 3.25 31.29 -2.95
N SER A 4 2.65 32.48 -2.90
CA SER A 4 3.32 33.78 -3.04
C SER A 4 4.36 34.09 -1.95
N VAL A 5 4.25 33.47 -0.78
CA VAL A 5 5.24 33.64 0.31
C VAL A 5 6.45 32.75 0.08
N LEU A 6 6.25 31.56 -0.50
CA LEU A 6 7.31 30.62 -0.84
C LEU A 6 8.18 31.14 -1.99
N GLU A 7 7.60 31.77 -3.01
CA GLU A 7 8.37 32.38 -4.11
C GLU A 7 9.30 33.48 -3.60
N LYS A 8 8.80 34.36 -2.73
CA LYS A 8 9.62 35.43 -2.14
C LYS A 8 10.76 34.87 -1.30
N GLN A 9 10.51 33.78 -0.57
CA GLN A 9 11.54 33.10 0.19
C GLN A 9 12.58 32.47 -0.74
N ILE A 10 12.18 31.66 -1.72
CA ILE A 10 13.13 31.02 -2.66
C ILE A 10 14.00 32.05 -3.38
N ASN A 11 13.41 33.16 -3.83
CA ASN A 11 14.15 34.24 -4.50
C ASN A 11 15.11 35.00 -3.58
N SER A 12 14.94 34.92 -2.27
CA SER A 12 15.85 35.51 -1.28
C SER A 12 17.02 34.61 -0.88
N LEU A 13 16.99 33.32 -1.29
CA LEU A 13 18.05 32.35 -0.99
C LEU A 13 19.17 32.39 -2.03
N ASN A 14 20.37 31.99 -1.60
CA ASN A 14 21.53 31.85 -2.47
C ASN A 14 21.37 30.63 -3.41
N VAL A 15 22.07 30.62 -4.54
CA VAL A 15 21.96 29.59 -5.60
C VAL A 15 22.17 28.17 -5.05
N GLU A 16 23.13 27.99 -4.15
CA GLU A 16 23.41 26.68 -3.53
C GLU A 16 22.24 26.17 -2.67
N GLN A 17 21.54 27.09 -1.98
CA GLN A 17 20.42 26.71 -1.13
C GLN A 17 19.15 26.46 -1.96
N GLN A 18 18.99 27.15 -3.08
CA GLN A 18 17.93 26.86 -4.05
C GLN A 18 18.09 25.46 -4.64
N GLN A 19 19.34 25.06 -4.95
CA GLN A 19 19.65 23.71 -5.41
C GLN A 19 19.27 22.65 -4.36
N ALA A 20 19.63 22.87 -3.10
CA ALA A 20 19.28 21.95 -2.01
C ALA A 20 17.75 21.81 -1.81
N VAL A 21 17.00 22.89 -1.98
CA VAL A 21 15.53 22.85 -1.94
C VAL A 21 14.98 22.05 -3.12
N PHE A 22 15.53 22.25 -4.32
CA PHE A 22 15.13 21.52 -5.51
C PHE A 22 15.39 20.01 -5.38
N ASP A 23 16.57 19.63 -4.87
CA ASP A 23 16.92 18.24 -4.63
C ASP A 23 15.99 17.58 -3.60
N TYR A 24 15.63 18.31 -2.54
CA TYR A 24 14.67 17.83 -1.54
C TYR A 24 13.27 17.65 -2.10
N VAL A 25 12.80 18.59 -2.93
CA VAL A 25 11.51 18.49 -3.61
C VAL A 25 11.49 17.28 -4.56
N ASN A 26 12.55 17.05 -5.32
CA ASN A 26 12.66 15.88 -6.19
C ASN A 26 12.61 14.57 -5.40
N LEU A 27 13.34 14.49 -4.29
CA LEU A 27 13.29 13.33 -3.39
C LEU A 27 11.88 13.08 -2.85
N LEU A 28 11.14 14.13 -2.47
CA LEU A 28 9.76 14.00 -2.01
C LEU A 28 8.82 13.53 -3.13
N VAL A 29 9.04 13.96 -4.38
CA VAL A 29 8.27 13.50 -5.53
C VAL A 29 8.53 12.03 -5.79
N GLU A 30 9.80 11.60 -5.81
CA GLU A 30 10.20 10.20 -6.00
C GLU A 30 9.65 9.28 -4.91
N GLN A 31 9.68 9.71 -3.64
CA GLN A 31 9.10 8.93 -2.56
C GLN A 31 7.59 8.79 -2.67
N ASN A 32 6.90 9.80 -3.18
CA ASN A 32 5.45 9.77 -3.37
C ASN A 32 5.05 8.95 -4.61
N THR A 33 5.84 8.93 -5.68
CA THR A 33 5.62 8.04 -6.82
C THR A 33 5.88 6.58 -6.44
N ALA A 34 6.95 6.29 -5.72
CA ALA A 34 7.24 4.95 -5.20
C ALA A 34 6.15 4.42 -4.26
N LYS A 35 5.59 5.28 -3.39
CA LYS A 35 4.46 4.91 -2.52
C LYS A 35 3.15 4.69 -3.30
N LYS A 36 2.93 5.39 -4.42
CA LYS A 36 1.78 5.14 -5.31
C LYS A 36 1.92 3.80 -6.03
N GLU A 37 3.12 3.40 -6.45
CA GLU A 37 3.36 2.10 -7.08
C GLU A 37 3.25 0.93 -6.09
N GLN A 38 3.55 1.15 -4.80
CA GLN A 38 3.30 0.18 -3.73
C GLN A 38 1.84 0.09 -3.29
N SER A 39 0.99 1.03 -3.74
CA SER A 39 -0.42 1.01 -3.35
C SER A 39 -1.18 -0.09 -4.08
N ILE A 40 -1.39 -1.17 -3.33
CA ILE A 40 -2.41 -2.20 -3.50
C ILE A 40 -2.15 -3.20 -4.64
N ILE A 41 -1.15 -4.06 -4.46
CA ILE A 41 -1.23 -5.42 -5.01
C ILE A 41 -2.36 -6.13 -4.24
N ARG A 42 -3.61 -6.04 -4.72
CA ARG A 42 -4.68 -6.94 -4.25
C ARG A 42 -4.29 -8.33 -4.70
N ARG A 43 -3.74 -9.13 -3.79
CA ARG A 43 -3.59 -10.57 -4.02
C ARG A 43 -5.00 -11.14 -4.10
N VAL A 44 -5.50 -11.34 -5.32
CA VAL A 44 -6.66 -12.21 -5.54
C VAL A 44 -6.10 -13.62 -5.44
N PRO A 45 -6.43 -14.41 -4.41
CA PRO A 45 -6.08 -15.82 -4.42
C PRO A 45 -6.73 -16.43 -5.67
N GLY A 46 -5.90 -16.82 -6.64
CA GLY A 46 -6.37 -17.50 -7.84
C GLY A 46 -7.00 -18.82 -7.41
N GLY A 47 -8.32 -18.94 -7.57
CA GLY A 47 -9.07 -20.16 -7.24
C GLY A 47 -10.50 -19.95 -6.78
N LEU A 48 -10.85 -18.76 -6.29
CA LEU A 48 -12.21 -18.46 -5.83
C LEU A 48 -12.86 -17.37 -6.69
N ALA A 49 -12.92 -17.60 -8.00
CA ALA A 49 -13.82 -16.87 -8.86
C ALA A 49 -15.23 -17.42 -8.60
N ALA A 50 -16.02 -16.70 -7.81
CA ALA A 50 -17.47 -16.81 -7.67
C ALA A 50 -18.07 -18.19 -8.03
N GLY A 51 -17.98 -19.16 -7.13
CA GLY A 51 -18.55 -20.49 -7.35
C GLY A 51 -18.49 -21.28 -6.05
N ALA A 52 -19.61 -21.93 -5.70
CA ALA A 52 -19.84 -22.57 -4.42
C ALA A 52 -18.67 -23.44 -3.93
N PHE A 53 -18.41 -23.37 -2.63
CA PHE A 53 -17.54 -24.34 -1.96
C PHE A 53 -18.24 -25.70 -1.98
N TYR A 54 -17.72 -26.64 -2.76
CA TYR A 54 -18.14 -28.03 -2.68
C TYR A 54 -17.35 -28.69 -1.56
N MET A 55 -18.01 -28.89 -0.42
CA MET A 55 -17.49 -29.69 0.69
C MET A 55 -18.02 -31.12 0.54
N ALA A 56 -17.29 -32.10 1.08
CA ALA A 56 -17.81 -33.46 1.19
C ALA A 56 -18.99 -33.49 2.16
N ASP A 57 -19.95 -34.41 1.95
CA ASP A 57 -21.18 -34.49 2.74
C ASP A 57 -20.92 -34.78 4.23
N ASP A 58 -19.73 -35.30 4.56
CA ASP A 58 -19.28 -35.69 5.89
C ASP A 58 -18.39 -34.64 6.59
N PHE A 59 -18.26 -33.42 6.05
CA PHE A 59 -17.37 -32.40 6.60
C PHE A 59 -17.70 -32.02 8.07
N ASP A 60 -18.99 -31.99 8.41
CA ASP A 60 -19.46 -31.70 9.77
C ASP A 60 -19.50 -32.97 10.65
N GLU A 61 -19.26 -34.16 10.09
CA GLU A 61 -19.25 -35.39 10.86
C GLU A 61 -17.96 -35.51 11.69
N THR A 62 -18.13 -35.77 12.98
CA THR A 62 -16.98 -35.94 13.86
C THR A 62 -16.30 -37.27 13.52
N PRO A 63 -14.97 -37.27 13.22
CA PRO A 63 -14.27 -38.51 12.92
C PRO A 63 -14.35 -39.48 14.10
N GLU A 64 -14.39 -40.78 13.82
CA GLU A 64 -14.65 -41.81 14.84
C GLU A 64 -13.69 -41.76 16.03
N CYS A 65 -12.43 -41.42 15.77
CA CYS A 65 -11.39 -41.27 16.78
C CYS A 65 -11.59 -40.10 17.76
N PHE A 66 -12.54 -39.21 17.50
CA PHE A 66 -12.90 -38.10 18.38
C PHE A 66 -14.26 -38.28 19.07
N LYS A 67 -15.03 -39.32 18.74
CA LYS A 67 -16.31 -39.62 19.39
C LYS A 67 -16.15 -39.93 20.88
N ASP A 68 -15.01 -40.49 21.28
CA ASP A 68 -14.71 -40.83 22.68
C ASP A 68 -14.41 -39.60 23.56
N TYR A 69 -14.21 -38.43 22.95
CA TYR A 69 -13.82 -37.18 23.63
C TYR A 69 -14.91 -36.08 23.59
N LEU A 70 -16.07 -36.37 23.00
CA LEU A 70 -17.28 -35.54 23.02
C LEU A 70 -18.22 -36.02 24.13
#